data_AF-A0A1H2WM11-F1
#
_entry.id   AF-A0A1H2WM11-F1
#
_cell.length_a   1.000
_cell.length_b   1.000
_cell.length_c   1.000
_cell.angle_alpha   90.00
_cell.angle_beta   90.00
_cell.angle_gamma   90.00
#
_symmetry.space_group_name_H-M   'P 1'
#
loop_
_entity.id
_entity.type
_entity.pdbx_description
1 polymer ?
#
loop_
_entity_poly.entity_id
_entity_poly.type
_entity_poly.pdbx_seq_one_letter_code
_entity_poly.pdbx_strand_id
1 'polypeptide(L)'
;MSIDKQLREELRQVADSMQCPPDLYGRVQQSYRHYANEKRGKSMKKRILIGIAAIIILIPTAAYAGTYLANDIFGSSKTIEEHGGTQEDYKEIEGMLQAAKGKLTEDEFKEYTELTKQLVQLKLKITDENGVVHEEKLTKEEQQQFKQLASKLAPFFEKINETAKP
;
A
#
# COMPACT_ATOMS: atom_id res chain seq x y z
N MET A 1 -49.03 -14.43 -24.84
CA MET A 1 -47.62 -14.57 -24.40
C MET A 1 -46.87 -13.31 -24.80
N SER A 2 -45.87 -12.86 -24.03
CA SER A 2 -45.09 -11.66 -24.38
C SER A 2 -44.10 -11.97 -25.50
N ILE A 3 -43.89 -11.02 -26.41
CA ILE A 3 -42.98 -11.13 -27.57
C ILE A 3 -41.58 -11.54 -27.11
N ASP A 4 -41.13 -11.04 -25.96
CA ASP A 4 -39.83 -11.40 -25.36
C ASP A 4 -39.68 -12.90 -25.09
N LYS A 5 -40.76 -13.58 -24.67
CA LYS A 5 -40.72 -15.02 -24.41
C LYS A 5 -40.58 -15.80 -25.71
N GLN A 6 -41.32 -15.40 -26.73
CA GLN A 6 -41.24 -16.04 -28.05
C GLN A 6 -39.87 -15.81 -28.69
N LEU A 7 -39.33 -14.59 -28.59
CA LEU A 7 -37.99 -14.26 -29.08
C LEU A 7 -36.90 -15.09 -28.38
N ARG A 8 -37.01 -15.26 -27.06
CA ARG A 8 -36.06 -16.07 -26.29
C ARG A 8 -36.13 -17.54 -26.64
N GLU A 9 -37.33 -18.08 -26.87
CA GLU A 9 -37.51 -19.49 -27.24
C GLU A 9 -36.94 -19.77 -28.63
N GLU A 10 -37.20 -18.90 -29.61
CA GLU A 10 -36.66 -19.00 -30.98
C GLU A 10 -35.12 -18.94 -30.98
N LEU A 11 -34.54 -17.99 -30.23
CA LEU A 11 -33.08 -17.89 -30.09
C LEU A 11 -32.47 -19.14 -29.45
N ARG A 12 -33.17 -19.72 -28.48
CA ARG A 12 -32.72 -20.95 -27.80
C ARG A 12 -32.81 -22.15 -28.73
N GLN A 13 -33.89 -22.28 -29.49
CA GLN A 13 -34.06 -23.34 -30.48
C GLN A 13 -33.00 -23.27 -31.58
N VAL A 14 -32.68 -22.06 -32.04
CA VAL A 14 -31.62 -21.83 -33.03
C VAL A 14 -30.25 -22.19 -32.44
N ALA A 15 -29.96 -21.80 -31.20
CA ALA A 15 -28.71 -22.17 -30.52
C ALA A 15 -28.57 -23.68 -30.32
N ASP A 16 -29.64 -24.38 -29.93
CA ASP A 16 -29.64 -25.82 -29.72
C ASP A 16 -29.52 -26.60 -31.05
N SER A 17 -29.98 -26.00 -32.16
CA SER A 17 -29.82 -26.56 -33.51
C SER A 17 -28.42 -26.36 -34.12
N MET A 18 -27.60 -25.49 -33.54
CA MET A 18 -26.23 -25.26 -34.02
C MET A 18 -25.30 -26.38 -33.56
N GLN A 19 -24.65 -27.02 -34.52
CA GLN A 19 -23.54 -27.93 -34.22
C GLN A 19 -22.29 -27.12 -33.92
N CYS A 20 -21.95 -26.97 -32.64
CA CYS A 20 -20.69 -26.38 -32.23
C CYS A 20 -19.54 -27.32 -32.62
N PRO A 21 -18.56 -26.86 -33.43
CA PRO A 21 -17.40 -27.68 -33.73
C PRO A 21 -16.66 -27.98 -32.41
N PRO A 22 -16.20 -29.23 -32.19
CA PRO A 22 -15.62 -29.64 -30.91
C PRO A 22 -14.36 -28.85 -30.52
N ASP A 23 -13.70 -28.24 -31.51
CA ASP A 23 -12.49 -27.43 -31.34
C ASP A 23 -12.78 -25.94 -31.04
N LEU A 24 -14.06 -25.52 -31.01
CA LEU A 24 -14.44 -24.12 -30.82
C LEU A 24 -13.89 -23.57 -29.50
N TYR A 25 -13.96 -24.35 -28.43
CA TYR A 25 -13.42 -23.97 -27.13
C TYR A 25 -11.90 -23.79 -27.17
N GLY A 26 -11.19 -24.72 -27.83
CA GLY A 26 -9.74 -24.63 -28.02
C GLY A 26 -9.32 -23.39 -28.79
N ARG A 27 -10.05 -23.06 -29.87
CA ARG A 27 -9.78 -21.89 -30.70
C ARG A 27 -10.02 -20.57 -29.98
N VAL A 28 -11.11 -20.47 -29.21
CA VAL A 28 -11.41 -19.29 -28.38
C VAL A 28 -10.38 -19.15 -27.24
N GLN A 29 -9.99 -20.25 -26.61
CA GLN A 29 -8.96 -20.23 -25.58
C GLN A 29 -7.61 -19.79 -26.16
N GLN A 30 -7.26 -20.26 -27.36
CA GLN A 30 -6.02 -19.90 -28.02
C GLN A 30 -5.99 -18.43 -28.46
N SER A 31 -7.10 -17.89 -28.98
CA SER A 31 -7.18 -16.45 -29.30
C SER A 31 -7.06 -15.58 -28.04
N TYR A 32 -7.69 -16.00 -26.94
CA TYR A 32 -7.59 -15.29 -25.67
C TYR A 32 -6.19 -15.34 -25.08
N ARG A 33 -5.51 -16.49 -25.17
CA ARG A 33 -4.09 -16.63 -24.77
C ARG A 33 -3.18 -15.78 -25.65
N HIS A 34 -3.42 -15.71 -26.95
CA HIS A 34 -2.64 -14.88 -27.86
C HIS A 34 -2.80 -13.40 -27.54
N TYR A 35 -4.03 -12.93 -27.37
CA TYR A 35 -4.32 -11.55 -26.95
C TYR A 35 -3.74 -11.21 -25.57
N ALA A 36 -3.88 -12.12 -24.60
CA ALA A 36 -3.31 -11.96 -23.27
C ALA A 36 -1.77 -11.93 -23.30
N ASN A 37 -1.14 -12.74 -24.16
CA ASN A 37 0.31 -12.81 -24.30
C ASN A 37 0.88 -11.64 -25.11
N GLU A 38 0.20 -11.14 -26.15
CA GLU A 38 0.59 -9.93 -26.86
C GLU A 38 0.49 -8.69 -25.97
N LYS A 39 -0.54 -8.60 -25.11
CA LYS A 39 -0.59 -7.56 -24.07
C LYS A 39 0.43 -7.74 -22.95
N ARG A 40 0.91 -8.97 -22.68
CA ARG A 40 1.99 -9.26 -21.72
C ARG A 40 3.40 -9.19 -22.32
N GLY A 41 3.53 -9.01 -23.63
CA GLY A 41 4.72 -9.37 -24.41
C GLY A 41 5.74 -8.27 -24.71
N LYS A 42 5.59 -7.03 -24.20
CA LYS A 42 6.64 -5.99 -24.27
C LYS A 42 6.89 -5.37 -22.90
N SER A 43 7.94 -5.86 -22.24
CA SER A 43 8.62 -5.31 -21.05
C SER A 43 7.75 -4.73 -19.92
N MET A 44 7.04 -5.59 -19.17
CA MET A 44 6.38 -5.19 -17.91
C MET A 44 6.89 -6.02 -16.71
N LYS A 45 8.15 -6.48 -16.72
CA LYS A 45 8.79 -7.05 -15.50
C LYS A 45 9.15 -5.98 -14.45
N LYS A 46 8.91 -4.70 -14.74
CA LYS A 46 9.24 -3.55 -13.86
C LYS A 46 8.06 -2.62 -13.56
N ARG A 47 6.81 -3.02 -13.86
CA ARG A 47 5.63 -2.14 -13.73
C ARG A 47 4.39 -2.87 -13.21
N ILE A 48 4.54 -3.61 -12.11
CA ILE A 48 3.38 -4.09 -11.33
C ILE A 48 3.48 -3.45 -9.96
N LEU A 49 3.07 -2.18 -9.91
CA LEU A 49 2.65 -1.46 -8.70
C LEU A 49 1.68 -0.33 -9.12
N ILE A 50 0.74 -0.64 -10.01
CA ILE A 50 -0.41 0.23 -10.28
C ILE A 50 -1.63 -0.67 -10.31
N GLY A 51 -2.29 -0.78 -9.16
CA GLY A 51 -3.46 -1.62 -9.01
C GLY A 51 -3.97 -1.78 -7.58
N ILE A 52 -3.83 -0.78 -6.71
CA ILE A 52 -4.61 -0.68 -5.48
C ILE A 52 -5.12 0.76 -5.33
N ALA A 53 -6.42 0.86 -5.09
CA ALA A 53 -7.19 1.99 -4.57
C ALA A 53 -7.29 3.28 -5.42
N ALA A 54 -8.35 3.34 -6.22
CA ALA A 54 -9.08 4.59 -6.39
C ALA A 54 -9.73 4.96 -5.04
N ILE A 55 -9.00 5.70 -4.20
CA ILE A 55 -9.40 6.84 -3.34
C ILE A 55 -8.06 7.50 -3.00
N ILE A 56 -7.52 8.31 -3.91
CA ILE A 56 -6.52 9.31 -3.53
C ILE A 56 -7.35 10.53 -3.22
N ILE A 57 -7.64 10.70 -1.93
CA ILE A 57 -7.97 12.00 -1.36
C ILE A 57 -6.96 12.98 -1.95
N LEU A 58 -7.48 14.05 -2.54
CA LEU A 58 -6.78 15.26 -2.96
C LEU A 58 -6.04 15.87 -1.76
N ILE A 59 -5.00 15.21 -1.27
CA ILE A 59 -3.92 15.88 -0.59
C ILE A 59 -3.08 16.40 -1.75
N PRO A 60 -3.00 17.72 -1.96
CA PRO A 60 -2.04 18.25 -2.89
C PRO A 60 -0.70 17.66 -2.45
N THR A 61 -0.09 16.82 -3.29
CA THR A 61 1.35 16.60 -3.29
C THR A 61 1.99 17.91 -3.77
N ALA A 62 1.69 19.00 -3.06
CA ALA A 62 2.50 20.18 -3.04
C ALA A 62 3.88 19.67 -2.68
N ALA A 63 4.85 19.94 -3.55
CA ALA A 63 6.24 19.78 -3.22
C ALA A 63 6.44 20.53 -1.90
N TYR A 64 6.50 19.79 -0.78
CA TYR A 64 6.79 20.33 0.52
C TYR A 64 8.23 20.84 0.44
N ALA A 65 8.39 22.10 0.05
CA ALA A 65 9.63 22.87 0.12
C ALA A 65 9.90 23.33 1.57
N GLY A 66 9.46 22.53 2.54
CA GLY A 66 9.63 22.74 3.96
C GLY A 66 10.71 21.83 4.53
N THR A 67 11.17 22.14 5.73
CA THR A 67 11.98 21.25 6.55
C THR A 67 11.29 19.89 6.68
N TYR A 68 11.96 18.84 6.20
CA TYR A 68 11.51 17.46 6.33
C TYR A 68 11.50 17.05 7.81
N LEU A 69 10.32 16.81 8.38
CA LEU A 69 10.16 16.32 9.76
C LEU A 69 10.74 14.91 9.91
N ALA A 70 10.63 14.09 8.88
CA ALA A 70 11.24 12.76 8.80
C ALA A 70 12.77 12.84 8.93
N ASN A 71 13.39 13.97 8.60
CA ASN A 71 14.84 14.12 8.77
C ASN A 71 15.26 14.16 10.24
N ASP A 72 14.41 14.62 11.16
CA ASP A 72 14.73 14.59 12.60
C ASP A 72 14.71 13.17 13.17
N ILE A 73 13.90 12.30 12.57
CA ILE A 73 13.71 10.91 12.98
C ILE A 73 14.73 9.98 12.31
N PHE A 74 14.85 10.08 10.98
CA PHE A 74 15.66 9.17 10.16
C PHE A 74 17.02 9.76 9.78
N GLY A 75 17.26 11.05 9.99
CA GLY A 75 18.48 11.74 9.60
C GLY A 75 18.58 12.07 8.10
N SER A 76 18.10 11.17 7.24
CA SER A 76 17.94 11.38 5.79
C SER A 76 17.08 10.29 5.15
N SER A 77 16.64 10.50 3.91
CA SER A 77 15.96 9.47 3.12
C SER A 77 16.85 8.26 2.79
N LYS A 78 18.18 8.47 2.74
CA LYS A 78 19.16 7.41 2.49
C LYS A 78 19.11 6.29 3.54
N THR A 79 18.79 6.63 4.79
CA THR A 79 18.67 5.65 5.88
C THR A 79 17.51 4.68 5.63
N ILE A 80 16.42 5.13 5.03
CA ILE A 80 15.30 4.25 4.64
C ILE A 80 15.69 3.39 3.44
N GLU A 81 16.39 3.97 2.46
CA GLU A 81 16.88 3.23 1.29
C GLU A 81 17.88 2.13 1.66
N GLU A 82 18.73 2.37 2.66
CA GLU A 82 19.68 1.38 3.19
C GLU A 82 18.99 0.18 3.88
N HIS A 83 17.72 0.34 4.29
CA HIS A 83 16.91 -0.70 4.93
C HIS A 83 15.78 -1.18 4.03
N GLY A 84 15.98 -1.10 2.70
CA GLY A 84 15.07 -1.66 1.70
C GLY A 84 13.82 -0.83 1.39
N GLY A 85 13.69 0.37 1.95
CA GLY A 85 12.61 1.30 1.61
C GLY A 85 12.94 2.17 0.39
N THR A 86 11.96 2.97 -0.02
CA THR A 86 12.05 3.84 -1.21
C THR A 86 11.89 5.31 -0.85
N GLN A 87 12.25 6.19 -1.78
CA GLN A 87 11.97 7.62 -1.65
C GLN A 87 10.46 7.94 -1.57
N GLU A 88 9.59 7.07 -2.11
CA GLU A 88 8.14 7.22 -1.94
C GLU A 88 7.72 6.92 -0.50
N ASP A 89 8.27 5.87 0.11
CA ASP A 89 8.01 5.54 1.52
C ASP A 89 8.46 6.68 2.45
N TYR A 90 9.61 7.30 2.16
CA TYR A 90 10.07 8.47 2.91
C TYR A 90 9.09 9.66 2.81
N LYS A 91 8.53 9.90 1.63
CA LYS A 91 7.52 10.96 1.43
C LYS A 91 6.19 10.64 2.10
N GLU A 92 5.78 9.37 2.09
CA GLU A 92 4.58 8.92 2.79
C GLU A 92 4.71 9.18 4.29
N ILE A 93 5.84 8.79 4.88
CA ILE A 93 6.16 9.04 6.30
C ILE A 93 6.16 10.54 6.59
N GLU A 94 6.79 11.36 5.73
CA GLU A 94 6.75 12.81 5.87
C GLU A 94 5.32 13.34 5.88
N GLY A 95 4.47 12.87 4.96
CA GLY A 95 3.05 13.23 4.92
C GLY A 95 2.30 12.86 6.20
N MET A 96 2.57 11.67 6.76
CA MET A 96 2.00 11.24 8.04
C MET A 96 2.45 12.12 9.21
N LEU A 97 3.73 12.51 9.25
CA LEU A 97 4.26 13.40 10.29
C LEU A 97 3.67 14.81 10.20
N GLN A 98 3.51 15.34 9.00
CA GLN A 98 2.85 16.64 8.78
C GLN A 98 1.37 16.58 9.20
N ALA A 99 0.67 15.50 8.83
CA ALA A 99 -0.71 15.28 9.26
C ALA A 99 -0.83 15.17 10.79
N ALA A 100 0.12 14.49 11.44
CA ALA A 100 0.20 14.40 12.89
C ALA A 100 0.42 15.77 13.53
N LYS A 101 1.36 16.57 13.00
CA LYS A 101 1.62 17.94 13.47
C LYS A 101 0.40 18.86 13.36
N GLY A 102 -0.44 18.66 12.35
CA GLY A 102 -1.70 19.41 12.20
C GLY A 102 -2.79 19.01 13.19
N LYS A 103 -2.70 17.81 13.79
CA LYS A 103 -3.73 17.24 14.71
C LYS A 103 -3.32 17.27 16.18
N LEU A 104 -2.02 17.18 16.44
CA LEU A 104 -1.42 17.22 17.77
C LEU A 104 -1.05 18.66 18.14
N THR A 105 -1.02 18.96 19.43
CA THR A 105 -0.42 20.22 19.90
C THR A 105 1.11 20.17 19.72
N GLU A 106 1.78 21.32 19.82
CA GLU A 106 3.24 21.39 19.64
C GLU A 106 4.00 20.52 20.64
N ASP A 107 3.55 20.48 21.90
CA ASP A 107 4.12 19.64 22.96
C ASP A 107 3.86 18.14 22.70
N GLU A 108 2.63 17.78 22.33
CA GLU A 108 2.27 16.40 21.98
C GLU A 108 3.03 15.90 20.75
N PHE A 109 3.20 16.76 19.75
CA PHE A 109 3.95 16.43 18.54
C PHE A 109 5.43 16.20 18.85
N LYS A 110 6.00 17.00 19.75
CA LYS A 110 7.39 16.85 20.20
C LYS A 110 7.59 15.52 20.94
N GLU A 111 6.69 15.18 21.87
CA GLU A 111 6.70 13.88 22.55
C GLU A 111 6.53 12.71 21.57
N TYR A 112 5.58 12.82 20.66
CA TYR A 112 5.34 11.83 19.61
C TYR A 112 6.59 11.62 18.72
N THR A 113 7.27 12.70 18.33
CA THR A 113 8.47 12.63 17.48
C THR A 113 9.62 11.94 18.21
N GLU A 114 9.86 12.29 19.47
CA GLU A 114 10.90 11.66 20.30
C GLU A 114 10.62 10.17 20.55
N LEU A 115 9.37 9.81 20.86
CA LEU A 115 8.97 8.41 21.05
C LEU A 115 9.10 7.61 19.75
N THR A 116 8.69 8.21 18.62
CA THR A 116 8.79 7.59 17.29
C THR A 116 10.24 7.38 16.91
N LYS A 117 11.13 8.35 17.19
CA LYS A 117 12.57 8.25 16.95
C LYS A 117 13.20 7.08 17.70
N GLN A 118 12.88 6.91 18.98
CA GLN A 118 13.37 5.77 19.77
C GLN A 118 12.86 4.43 19.20
N LEU A 119 11.59 4.37 18.81
CA LEU A 119 11.00 3.17 18.22
C LEU A 119 11.62 2.82 16.86
N VAL A 120 11.84 3.83 16.02
CA VAL A 120 12.49 3.68 14.71
C VAL A 120 13.93 3.22 14.88
N GLN A 121 14.71 3.79 15.82
CA GLN A 121 16.09 3.34 16.05
C GLN A 121 16.17 1.87 16.46
N LEU A 122 15.28 1.42 17.34
CA LEU A 122 15.18 0.00 17.70
C LEU A 122 14.79 -0.86 16.50
N LYS A 123 13.84 -0.38 15.68
CA LYS A 123 13.38 -1.10 14.49
C LYS A 123 14.45 -1.17 13.40
N LEU A 124 15.18 -0.09 13.15
CA LEU A 124 16.29 -0.06 12.18
C LEU A 124 17.39 -1.05 12.56
N LYS A 125 17.71 -1.17 13.86
CA LYS A 125 18.70 -2.14 14.36
C LYS A 125 18.38 -3.60 14.00
N ILE A 126 17.09 -3.93 13.86
CA ILE A 126 16.64 -5.29 13.52
C ILE A 126 16.17 -5.46 12.09
N THR A 127 16.03 -4.36 11.35
CA THR A 127 15.63 -4.40 9.94
C THR A 127 16.88 -4.60 9.11
N ASP A 128 16.87 -5.59 8.21
CA ASP A 128 17.97 -5.78 7.28
C ASP A 128 17.84 -4.89 6.03
N GLU A 129 18.84 -4.96 5.16
CA GLU A 129 18.90 -4.24 3.88
C GLU A 129 17.76 -4.56 2.91
N ASN A 130 17.02 -5.65 3.14
CA ASN A 130 15.85 -6.04 2.33
C ASN A 130 14.53 -5.60 2.98
N GLY A 131 14.57 -4.86 4.09
CA GLY A 131 13.39 -4.46 4.84
C GLY A 131 12.80 -5.56 5.71
N VAL A 132 13.51 -6.69 5.90
CA VAL A 132 13.04 -7.80 6.73
C VAL A 132 13.36 -7.51 8.19
N VAL A 133 12.33 -7.51 9.02
CA VAL A 133 12.44 -7.25 10.47
C VAL A 133 12.76 -8.57 11.19
N HIS A 134 13.95 -8.64 11.78
CA HIS A 134 14.41 -9.80 12.55
C HIS A 134 14.16 -9.58 14.04
N GLU A 135 12.91 -9.78 14.49
CA GLU A 135 12.51 -9.58 15.90
C GLU A 135 13.31 -10.45 16.89
N GLU A 136 13.85 -11.56 16.41
CA GLU A 136 14.76 -12.46 17.14
C GLU A 136 16.10 -11.84 17.52
N LYS A 137 16.50 -10.73 16.89
CA LYS A 137 17.73 -9.99 17.22
C LYS A 137 17.56 -9.05 18.42
N LEU A 138 16.32 -8.74 18.83
CA LEU A 138 16.06 -7.91 20.01
C LEU A 138 16.30 -8.72 21.29
N THR A 139 16.93 -8.11 22.28
CA THR A 139 16.93 -8.70 23.63
C THR A 139 15.54 -8.59 24.25
N LYS A 140 15.29 -9.36 25.33
CA LYS A 140 14.00 -9.32 26.04
C LYS A 140 13.69 -7.92 26.57
N GLU A 141 14.72 -7.20 26.99
CA GLU A 141 14.65 -5.82 27.48
C GLU A 141 14.25 -4.87 26.34
N GLU A 142 14.86 -4.99 25.16
CA GLU A 142 14.53 -4.16 23.99
C GLU A 142 13.12 -4.44 23.47
N GLN A 143 12.67 -5.71 23.49
CA GLN A 143 11.28 -6.05 23.17
C GLN A 143 10.29 -5.42 24.17
N GLN A 144 10.64 -5.39 25.45
CA GLN A 144 9.80 -4.74 26.47
C GLN A 144 9.78 -3.23 26.27
N GLN A 145 10.92 -2.61 25.96
CA GLN A 145 10.99 -1.19 25.59
C GLN A 145 10.14 -0.88 24.36
N PHE A 146 10.22 -1.71 23.33
CA PHE A 146 9.39 -1.57 22.14
C PHE A 146 7.89 -1.60 22.47
N LYS A 147 7.45 -2.55 23.31
CA LYS A 147 6.05 -2.62 23.77
C LYS A 147 5.64 -1.39 24.58
N GLN A 148 6.52 -0.87 25.45
CA GLN A 148 6.25 0.33 26.22
C GLN A 148 6.15 1.57 25.33
N LEU A 149 7.07 1.73 24.37
CA LEU A 149 7.04 2.81 23.39
C LEU A 149 5.78 2.74 22.53
N ALA A 150 5.42 1.55 22.04
CA ALA A 150 4.19 1.33 21.29
C ALA A 150 2.94 1.67 22.11
N SER A 151 2.91 1.29 23.40
CA SER A 151 1.80 1.62 24.30
C SER A 151 1.67 3.12 24.56
N LYS A 152 2.80 3.83 24.65
CA LYS A 152 2.81 5.30 24.78
C LYS A 152 2.42 6.01 23.49
N LEU A 153 2.77 5.43 22.33
CA LEU A 153 2.42 5.97 21.02
C LEU A 153 0.97 5.71 20.62
N ALA A 154 0.36 4.64 21.12
CA ALA A 154 -1.03 4.25 20.84
C ALA A 154 -2.05 5.42 20.97
N PRO A 155 -2.13 6.17 22.08
CA PRO A 155 -3.08 7.27 22.20
C PRO A 155 -2.84 8.39 21.19
N PHE A 156 -1.58 8.66 20.81
CA PHE A 156 -1.28 9.64 19.77
C PHE A 156 -1.76 9.15 18.40
N PHE A 157 -1.54 7.88 18.07
CA PHE A 157 -2.05 7.29 16.83
C PHE A 157 -3.59 7.28 16.77
N GLU A 158 -4.26 6.98 17.88
CA GLU A 158 -5.71 7.08 17.97
C GLU A 158 -6.18 8.51 17.71
N LYS A 159 -5.57 9.51 18.34
CA LYS A 159 -5.90 10.92 18.12
C LYS A 159 -5.68 11.36 16.66
N ILE A 160 -4.60 10.89 16.04
CA ILE A 160 -4.29 11.14 14.62
C ILE A 160 -5.30 10.43 13.70
N ASN A 161 -5.79 9.24 14.05
CA ASN A 161 -6.66 8.40 13.21
C ASN A 161 -8.17 8.56 13.47
N GLU A 162 -8.62 8.96 14.67
CA GLU A 162 -10.04 9.11 15.02
C GLU A 162 -10.77 10.14 14.13
N THR A 163 -10.02 11.11 13.60
CA THR A 163 -10.53 12.10 12.65
C THR A 163 -10.60 11.59 11.20
N ALA A 164 -10.25 10.32 10.95
CA ALA A 164 -10.42 9.64 9.66
C ALA A 164 -11.71 8.80 9.58
N LYS A 165 -12.58 8.86 10.60
CA LYS A 165 -13.91 8.28 10.53
C LYS A 165 -14.86 9.30 9.85
N PRO A 166 -15.48 8.96 8.72
CA PRO A 166 -16.38 9.86 7.99
C PRO A 166 -17.63 10.24 8.78
#